data_AF-A0A1W1VVY8-F1
#
_entry.id   AF-A0A1W1VVY8-F1
#
_cell.length_a   1.000
_cell.length_b   1.000
_cell.length_c   1.000
_cell.angle_alpha   90.00
_cell.angle_beta   90.00
_cell.angle_gamma   90.00
#
_symmetry.space_group_name_H-M   'P 1'
#
loop_
_entity.id
_entity.type
_entity.pdbx_description
1 polymer ?
#
loop_
_entity_poly.entity_id
_entity_poly.type
_entity_poly.pdbx_seq_one_letter_code
_entity_poly.pdbx_strand_id
1 'polypeptide(L)'
;MKYPVAAGGSLLGARPDIGVMRGPRQTGDRTLREGRPFATYNGAFHDKYNDDQFEKYLEQLFPYAKQCFFVAVQDERDWATTFFWAHAPDLGHWPFPLAYVAQTGCAPDHVSWGQIKALFLAGKDNWREGPAGTQLIRQAKKASGCTWGA
;
A
#
# COMPACT_ATOMS: atom_id res chain seq x y z
N MET A 1 3.70 5.98 -16.67
CA MET A 1 2.77 5.52 -15.62
C MET A 1 3.17 4.09 -15.27
N LYS A 2 3.22 3.71 -13.99
CA LYS A 2 3.65 2.36 -13.56
C LYS A 2 2.42 1.55 -13.14
N TYR A 3 2.29 0.32 -13.64
CA TYR A 3 1.08 -0.50 -13.44
C TYR A 3 1.43 -1.79 -12.71
N PRO A 4 0.99 -1.99 -11.46
CA PRO A 4 1.15 -3.27 -10.79
C PRO A 4 0.12 -4.28 -11.30
N VAL A 5 0.56 -5.49 -11.66
CA VAL A 5 -0.31 -6.64 -11.97
C VAL A 5 -0.17 -7.71 -10.89
N ALA A 6 -1.25 -8.44 -10.59
CA ALA A 6 -1.16 -9.62 -9.74
C ALA A 6 -0.47 -10.75 -10.53
N ALA A 7 0.79 -11.04 -10.22
CA ALA A 7 1.55 -12.09 -10.89
C ALA A 7 2.46 -12.82 -9.89
N GLY A 8 2.36 -14.16 -9.85
CA GLY A 8 3.28 -15.02 -9.11
C GLY A 8 4.42 -15.59 -9.97
N GLY A 9 4.41 -15.33 -11.27
CA GLY A 9 5.36 -15.87 -12.26
C GLY A 9 6.33 -14.82 -12.82
N SER A 10 7.21 -15.25 -13.74
CA SER A 10 8.13 -14.35 -14.45
C SER A 10 7.38 -13.27 -15.21
N LEU A 11 7.94 -12.06 -15.23
CA LEU A 11 7.47 -10.99 -16.10
C LEU A 11 8.47 -10.72 -17.24
N LEU A 12 9.41 -11.63 -17.52
CA LEU A 12 10.29 -11.52 -18.69
C LEU A 12 9.47 -11.43 -19.97
N GLY A 13 9.79 -10.46 -20.83
CA GLY A 13 9.02 -10.14 -22.04
C GLY A 13 7.88 -9.14 -21.83
N ALA A 14 7.44 -8.89 -20.59
CA ALA A 14 6.51 -7.79 -20.29
C ALA A 14 7.25 -6.44 -20.28
N ARG A 15 6.52 -5.37 -20.60
CA ARG A 15 7.09 -4.00 -20.58
C ARG A 15 7.74 -3.67 -19.23
N PRO A 16 8.88 -2.96 -19.19
CA PRO A 16 9.58 -2.64 -17.93
C PRO A 16 8.77 -1.84 -16.89
N ASP A 17 7.75 -1.10 -17.34
CA ASP A 17 6.88 -0.28 -16.50
C ASP A 17 5.74 -1.05 -15.81
N ILE A 18 5.59 -2.34 -16.14
CA ILE A 18 4.68 -3.26 -15.45
C ILE A 18 5.38 -3.81 -14.21
N GLY A 19 4.81 -3.46 -13.06
CA GLY A 19 5.23 -3.97 -11.75
C GLY A 19 4.35 -5.11 -11.27
N VAL A 20 4.61 -5.59 -10.06
CA VAL A 20 3.87 -6.70 -9.44
C VAL A 20 3.18 -6.27 -8.15
N MET A 21 1.91 -6.65 -7.97
CA MET A 21 1.24 -6.59 -6.67
C MET A 21 1.50 -7.89 -5.92
N ARG A 22 2.12 -7.77 -4.76
CA ARG A 22 2.48 -8.90 -3.90
C ARG A 22 1.75 -8.88 -2.57
N GLY A 23 1.71 -10.05 -1.93
CA GLY A 23 1.24 -10.17 -0.56
C GLY A 23 1.99 -11.29 0.16
N PRO A 24 1.84 -11.41 1.50
CA PRO A 24 2.67 -12.28 2.33
C PRO A 24 2.57 -13.77 2.02
N ARG A 25 1.50 -14.19 1.33
CA ARG A 25 1.25 -15.59 0.94
C ARG A 25 1.80 -15.97 -0.42
N GLN A 26 2.30 -15.02 -1.20
CA GLN A 26 2.91 -15.33 -2.50
C GLN A 26 4.32 -15.87 -2.31
N THR A 27 4.56 -17.08 -2.77
CA THR A 27 5.86 -17.74 -2.71
C THR A 27 6.76 -17.33 -3.89
N GLY A 28 8.06 -17.18 -3.64
CA GLY A 28 9.08 -16.85 -4.65
C GLY A 28 9.35 -15.35 -4.81
N ASP A 29 10.57 -14.98 -5.22
CA ASP A 29 11.03 -13.60 -5.39
C ASP A 29 11.48 -13.31 -6.82
N ARG A 30 11.11 -14.18 -7.78
CA ARG A 30 11.60 -14.14 -9.16
C ARG A 30 11.37 -12.78 -9.83
N THR A 31 10.18 -12.20 -9.70
CA THR A 31 9.88 -10.87 -10.27
C THR A 31 10.77 -9.77 -9.69
N LEU A 32 11.13 -9.85 -8.40
CA LEU A 32 12.02 -8.89 -7.74
C LEU A 32 13.48 -9.06 -8.20
N ARG A 33 13.92 -10.32 -8.38
CA ARG A 33 15.23 -10.63 -8.96
C ARG A 33 15.35 -10.18 -10.41
N GLU A 34 14.24 -10.19 -11.15
CA GLU A 34 14.14 -9.60 -12.50
C GLU A 34 14.14 -8.06 -12.49
N GLY A 35 14.25 -7.43 -11.31
CA GLY A 35 14.28 -5.97 -11.16
C GLY A 35 12.92 -5.29 -11.31
N ARG A 36 11.82 -6.05 -11.21
CA ARG A 36 10.48 -5.51 -11.41
C ARG A 36 10.07 -4.66 -10.22
N PRO A 37 9.50 -3.47 -10.47
CA PRO A 37 8.96 -2.71 -9.38
C PRO A 37 7.76 -3.44 -8.76
N PHE A 38 7.48 -3.19 -7.49
CA PHE A 38 6.40 -3.87 -6.80
C PHE A 38 5.63 -2.97 -5.86
N ALA A 39 4.40 -3.35 -5.57
CA ALA A 39 3.65 -2.89 -4.42
C ALA A 39 3.27 -4.11 -3.58
N THR A 40 3.08 -3.92 -2.27
CA THR A 40 2.61 -5.00 -1.40
C THR A 40 1.56 -4.51 -0.42
N TYR A 41 0.96 -5.42 0.34
CA TYR A 41 -0.06 -5.15 1.35
C TYR A 41 0.08 -6.14 2.51
N ASN A 42 -0.45 -5.80 3.68
CA ASN A 42 -0.34 -6.64 4.88
C ASN A 42 -1.26 -7.87 4.87
N GLY A 43 -2.37 -7.81 4.13
CA GLY A 43 -3.33 -8.91 4.03
C GLY A 43 -4.19 -9.07 5.29
N ALA A 44 -4.40 -7.97 6.04
CA ALA A 44 -5.12 -7.96 7.31
C ALA A 44 -6.56 -8.49 7.22
N PHE A 45 -7.23 -8.39 6.07
CA PHE A 45 -8.61 -8.88 5.88
C PHE A 45 -8.72 -10.41 5.72
N HIS A 46 -7.69 -11.15 6.11
CA HIS A 46 -7.73 -12.60 6.10
C HIS A 46 -7.63 -13.10 7.53
N ASP A 47 -8.49 -14.06 7.91
CA ASP A 47 -8.63 -14.65 9.25
C ASP A 47 -7.34 -15.26 9.85
N LYS A 48 -6.25 -15.29 9.09
CA LYS A 48 -4.94 -15.84 9.47
C LYS A 48 -3.85 -14.78 9.36
N TYR A 49 -4.20 -13.50 9.53
CA TYR A 49 -3.21 -12.44 9.63
C TYR A 49 -2.37 -12.64 10.90
N ASN A 50 -1.07 -12.34 10.80
CA ASN A 50 -0.11 -12.51 11.87
C ASN A 50 1.01 -11.47 11.68
N ASP A 51 1.22 -10.64 12.69
CA ASP A 51 2.18 -9.54 12.64
C ASP A 51 3.61 -10.03 12.39
N ASP A 52 4.06 -11.04 13.14
CA ASP A 52 5.42 -11.59 13.00
C ASP A 52 5.69 -12.13 11.58
N GLN A 53 4.69 -12.77 10.96
CA GLN A 53 4.81 -13.26 9.58
C GLN A 53 4.88 -12.10 8.58
N PHE A 54 4.14 -11.03 8.84
CA PHE A 54 4.18 -9.86 8.00
C PHE A 54 5.51 -9.09 8.14
N GLU A 55 6.05 -8.96 9.36
CA GLU A 55 7.37 -8.38 9.59
C GLU A 55 8.48 -9.19 8.91
N LYS A 56 8.50 -10.52 9.09
CA LYS A 56 9.43 -11.42 8.38
C LYS A 56 9.29 -11.32 6.85
N TYR A 57 8.09 -11.05 6.37
CA TYR A 57 7.87 -10.82 4.95
C TYR A 57 8.47 -9.48 4.50
N LEU A 58 8.35 -8.42 5.30
CA LEU A 58 9.02 -7.14 5.02
C LEU A 58 10.55 -7.26 5.06
N GLU A 59 11.11 -8.04 5.99
CA GLU A 59 12.54 -8.40 6.04
C GLU A 59 13.03 -8.98 4.70
N GLN A 60 12.27 -9.94 4.14
CA GLN A 60 12.60 -10.56 2.86
C GLN A 60 12.57 -9.57 1.68
N LEU A 61 11.78 -8.51 1.79
CA LEU A 61 11.66 -7.47 0.78
C LEU A 61 12.72 -6.37 0.91
N PHE A 62 13.42 -6.28 2.05
CA PHE A 62 14.38 -5.22 2.34
C PHE A 62 15.45 -5.03 1.25
N PRO A 63 16.06 -6.10 0.69
CA PRO A 63 17.04 -5.96 -0.40
C PRO A 63 16.47 -5.30 -1.66
N TYR A 64 15.15 -5.33 -1.83
CA TYR A 64 14.43 -4.81 -2.98
C TYR A 64 13.74 -3.47 -2.71
N ALA A 65 13.97 -2.82 -1.57
CA ALA A 65 13.24 -1.62 -1.16
C ALA A 65 13.18 -0.50 -2.21
N LYS A 66 14.26 -0.30 -2.98
CA LYS A 66 14.30 0.70 -4.07
C LYS A 66 13.32 0.41 -5.22
N GLN A 67 12.85 -0.83 -5.34
CA GLN A 67 11.86 -1.27 -6.32
C GLN A 67 10.42 -1.10 -5.81
N CYS A 68 10.24 -0.86 -4.51
CA CYS A 68 8.92 -0.74 -3.88
C CYS A 68 8.26 0.61 -4.24
N PHE A 69 7.03 0.56 -4.75
CA PHE A 69 6.17 1.73 -4.89
C PHE A 69 5.56 2.13 -3.56
N PHE A 70 5.00 1.15 -2.86
CA PHE A 70 4.42 1.32 -1.54
C PHE A 70 4.09 -0.03 -0.88
N VAL A 71 3.97 -0.01 0.44
CA VAL A 71 3.21 -0.97 1.25
C VAL A 71 1.84 -0.36 1.52
N ALA A 72 0.79 -1.01 1.02
CA ALA A 72 -0.59 -0.59 1.23
C ALA A 72 -1.06 -1.05 2.62
N VAL A 73 -1.55 -0.08 3.37
CA VAL A 73 -2.01 -0.20 4.75
C VAL A 73 -3.47 0.19 4.76
N GLN A 74 -4.32 -0.71 5.23
CA GLN A 74 -5.75 -0.45 5.25
C GLN A 74 -6.12 0.46 6.41
N ASP A 75 -7.31 1.06 6.30
CA ASP A 75 -7.97 1.80 7.35
C ASP A 75 -8.68 0.84 8.31
N GLU A 76 -8.75 1.27 9.57
CA GLU A 76 -9.05 0.47 10.75
C GLU A 76 -10.42 -0.20 10.68
N ARG A 77 -10.39 -1.53 10.75
CA ARG A 77 -11.50 -2.30 11.34
C ARG A 77 -11.03 -3.52 12.14
N ASP A 78 -9.72 -3.70 12.30
CA ASP A 78 -9.15 -4.87 12.96
C ASP A 78 -7.81 -4.56 13.65
N TRP A 79 -7.49 -5.31 14.70
CA TRP A 79 -6.29 -5.16 15.56
C TRP A 79 -4.99 -5.14 14.76
N ALA A 80 -4.93 -5.85 13.63
CA ALA A 80 -3.84 -5.90 12.66
C ALA A 80 -3.46 -4.53 12.07
N THR A 81 -4.45 -3.66 11.89
CA THR A 81 -4.27 -2.34 11.26
C THR A 81 -3.84 -1.30 12.30
N THR A 82 -4.47 -1.35 13.48
CA THR A 82 -4.04 -0.58 14.65
C THR A 82 -2.62 -0.98 15.07
N PHE A 83 -2.23 -2.27 14.98
CA PHE A 83 -0.86 -2.72 15.20
C PHE A 83 0.09 -2.11 14.17
N PHE A 84 -0.22 -2.17 12.87
CA PHE A 84 0.63 -1.57 11.85
C PHE A 84 0.81 -0.07 12.06
N TRP A 85 -0.24 0.68 12.43
CA TRP A 85 -0.13 2.12 12.70
C TRP A 85 0.52 2.44 14.04
N ALA A 86 0.30 1.62 15.07
CA ALA A 86 0.96 1.74 16.37
C ALA A 86 2.46 1.47 16.25
N HIS A 87 2.84 0.54 15.37
CA HIS A 87 4.23 0.22 15.04
C HIS A 87 4.68 0.98 13.79
N ALA A 88 3.87 1.82 13.15
CA ALA A 88 4.30 2.59 11.98
C ALA A 88 5.49 3.53 12.28
N PRO A 89 5.62 4.10 13.49
CA PRO A 89 6.84 4.75 13.94
C PRO A 89 8.07 3.82 13.91
N ASP A 90 7.89 2.55 14.29
CA ASP A 90 8.91 1.50 14.18
C ASP A 90 9.06 1.00 12.73
N LEU A 91 8.01 1.10 11.91
CA LEU A 91 8.10 0.95 10.47
C LEU A 91 8.87 2.11 9.82
N GLY A 92 9.17 3.18 10.55
CA GLY A 92 10.15 4.20 10.17
C GLY A 92 11.57 3.66 10.01
N HIS A 93 11.87 2.47 10.57
CA HIS A 93 13.11 1.74 10.28
C HIS A 93 13.09 1.09 8.88
N TRP A 94 11.91 0.90 8.32
CA TRP A 94 11.72 0.20 7.06
C TRP A 94 11.73 1.20 5.89
N PRO A 95 12.58 0.99 4.87
CA PRO A 95 12.78 1.94 3.77
C PRO A 95 11.62 1.98 2.76
N PHE A 96 10.44 1.45 3.11
CA PHE A 96 9.33 1.32 2.16
C PHE A 96 8.40 2.54 2.23
N PRO A 97 7.99 3.09 1.08
CA PRO A 97 6.91 4.07 1.07
C PRO A 97 5.60 3.45 1.56
N LEU A 98 4.74 4.24 2.21
CA LEU A 98 3.43 3.76 2.63
C LEU A 98 2.32 4.28 1.71
N ALA A 99 1.27 3.47 1.54
CA ALA A 99 0.02 3.92 0.95
C ALA A 99 -1.13 3.64 1.91
N TYR A 100 -2.04 4.59 2.05
CA TYR A 100 -3.22 4.45 2.90
C TYR A 100 -4.41 3.97 2.06
N VAL A 101 -5.14 2.96 2.55
CA VAL A 101 -6.32 2.41 1.88
C VAL A 101 -7.56 2.71 2.73
N ALA A 102 -8.16 3.86 2.46
CA ALA A 102 -9.31 4.39 3.20
C ALA A 102 -10.57 3.51 3.01
N GLN A 103 -11.23 3.23 4.12
CA GLN A 103 -12.46 2.44 4.19
C GLN A 103 -13.67 3.33 4.47
N THR A 104 -14.87 2.75 4.38
CA THR A 104 -16.11 3.48 4.66
C THR A 104 -16.07 4.07 6.07
N GLY A 105 -16.25 5.38 6.18
CA GLY A 105 -16.17 6.10 7.45
C GLY A 105 -14.85 6.85 7.67
N CYS A 106 -13.84 6.63 6.82
CA CYS A 106 -12.60 7.40 6.86
C CYS A 106 -12.87 8.89 6.63
N ALA A 107 -12.34 9.74 7.51
CA ALA A 107 -12.35 11.18 7.40
C ALA A 107 -10.92 11.72 7.22
N PRO A 108 -10.73 12.93 6.67
CA PRO A 108 -9.39 13.45 6.37
C PRO A 108 -8.44 13.58 7.56
N ASP A 109 -8.97 13.74 8.77
CA ASP A 109 -8.23 13.82 10.03
C ASP A 109 -7.77 12.46 10.55
N HIS A 110 -8.30 11.35 10.03
CA HIS A 110 -7.80 10.00 10.33
C HIS A 110 -6.50 9.66 9.57
N VAL A 111 -6.14 10.46 8.55
CA VAL A 111 -5.02 10.16 7.65
C VAL A 111 -3.77 10.94 8.04
N SER A 112 -2.68 10.23 8.34
CA SER A 112 -1.35 10.80 8.54
C SER A 112 -0.70 11.22 7.21
N TRP A 113 -1.18 12.32 6.62
CA TRP A 113 -0.80 12.78 5.28
C TRP A 113 0.71 12.91 5.03
N GLY A 114 1.49 13.25 6.06
CA GLY A 114 2.96 13.37 5.95
C GLY A 114 3.70 12.04 5.84
N GLN A 115 3.04 10.91 6.13
CA GLN A 115 3.65 9.58 6.19
C GLN A 115 3.34 8.71 4.96
N ILE A 116 2.43 9.15 4.09
CA ILE A 116 1.94 8.33 2.97
C ILE A 116 2.33 8.94 1.62
N LYS A 117 2.59 8.09 0.63
CA LYS A 117 2.86 8.47 -0.76
C LYS A 117 1.65 8.30 -1.68
N ALA A 118 0.68 7.49 -1.28
CA ALA A 118 -0.55 7.27 -2.03
C ALA A 118 -1.75 7.08 -1.11
N LEU A 119 -2.91 7.43 -1.62
CA LEU A 119 -4.22 7.17 -1.01
C LEU A 119 -5.06 6.34 -1.99
N PHE A 120 -5.66 5.27 -1.50
CA PHE A 120 -6.65 4.46 -2.21
C PHE A 120 -8.00 4.56 -1.48
N LEU A 121 -9.09 4.55 -2.23
CA LEU A 121 -10.45 4.50 -1.68
C LEU A 121 -11.03 3.10 -1.93
N ALA A 122 -11.22 2.32 -0.87
CA ALA A 122 -11.65 0.91 -0.95
C ALA A 122 -12.97 0.62 -0.23
N GLY A 123 -13.63 1.64 0.34
CA GLY A 123 -14.95 1.50 0.95
C GLY A 123 -16.09 1.30 -0.06
N LYS A 124 -17.33 1.32 0.46
CA LYS A 124 -18.57 1.19 -0.33
C LYS A 124 -18.62 2.24 -1.44
N ASP A 125 -19.20 1.86 -2.57
CA ASP A 125 -19.30 2.67 -3.79
C ASP A 125 -19.89 4.06 -3.51
N ASN A 126 -21.06 4.11 -2.86
CA ASN A 126 -21.73 5.36 -2.51
C ASN A 126 -20.92 6.29 -1.58
N TRP A 127 -20.04 5.73 -0.75
CA TRP A 127 -19.16 6.50 0.13
C TRP A 127 -17.94 7.02 -0.64
N ARG A 128 -17.26 6.16 -1.41
CA ARG A 128 -16.03 6.53 -2.13
C ARG A 128 -16.28 7.42 -3.35
N GLU A 129 -17.44 7.27 -3.99
CA GLU A 129 -17.87 8.08 -5.14
C GLU A 129 -18.64 9.33 -4.68
N GLY A 130 -18.99 9.39 -3.38
CA GLY A 130 -19.72 10.49 -2.78
C GLY A 130 -18.83 11.64 -2.27
N PRO A 131 -19.43 12.54 -1.46
CA PRO A 131 -18.74 13.70 -0.90
C PRO A 131 -17.52 13.34 -0.03
N ALA A 132 -17.58 12.24 0.72
CA ALA A 132 -16.50 11.79 1.60
C ALA A 132 -15.24 11.42 0.79
N GLY A 133 -15.38 10.58 -0.24
CA GLY A 133 -14.27 10.26 -1.14
C GLY A 133 -13.72 11.49 -1.87
N THR A 134 -14.60 12.40 -2.30
CA THR A 134 -14.20 13.68 -2.92
C THR A 134 -13.35 14.54 -1.96
N GLN A 135 -13.75 14.63 -0.69
CA GLN A 135 -13.02 15.38 0.34
C GLN A 135 -11.63 14.79 0.59
N LEU A 136 -11.53 13.47 0.68
CA LEU A 136 -10.26 12.75 0.83
C LEU A 136 -9.32 12.99 -0.35
N ILE A 137 -9.84 12.94 -1.59
CA ILE A 137 -9.05 13.24 -2.80
C ILE A 137 -8.51 14.67 -2.77
N ARG A 138 -9.34 15.66 -2.39
CA ARG A 138 -8.91 17.06 -2.29
C ARG A 138 -7.80 17.23 -1.26
N GLN A 139 -7.93 16.60 -0.10
CA GLN A 139 -6.91 16.68 0.94
C GLN A 139 -5.61 15.98 0.53
N ALA A 140 -5.70 14.83 -0.17
CA ALA A 140 -4.54 14.14 -0.72
C ALA A 140 -3.78 14.99 -1.75
N LYS A 141 -4.51 15.69 -2.65
CA LYS A 141 -3.90 16.63 -3.59
C LYS A 141 -3.19 17.78 -2.88
N LYS A 142 -3.85 18.37 -1.87
CA LYS A 142 -3.26 19.43 -1.04
C LYS A 142 -1.98 18.98 -0.34
N ALA A 143 -2.00 17.80 0.27
CA ALA A 143 -0.85 17.26 1.01
C ALA A 143 0.32 16.88 0.09
N SER A 144 0.05 16.41 -1.12
CA SER A 144 1.08 16.04 -2.10
C SER A 144 1.64 17.23 -2.88
N GLY A 145 1.07 18.43 -2.73
CA GLY A 145 1.40 19.59 -3.57
C GLY A 145 1.02 19.38 -5.05
N CYS A 146 0.13 18.42 -5.33
CA CYS A 146 -0.26 18.07 -6.69
C CYS A 146 -1.24 19.13 -7.25
N THR A 147 -0.81 19.83 -8.30
CA THR A 147 -1.57 20.92 -8.95
C THR A 147 -2.42 20.47 -10.14
N TRP A 148 -2.56 19.16 -10.37
CA TRP A 148 -3.35 18.65 -11.50
C TRP A 148 -4.85 18.89 -11.32
N GLY A 149 -5.42 19.72 -12.20
CA GLY A 149 -6.86 19.98 -12.35
C GLY A 149 -7.39 21.12 -11.49
N ALA A 150 -6.76 22.29 -11.55
CA ALA A 150 -7.48 23.57 -11.38
C ALA A 150 -8.21 23.91 -12.68
#